data_AF-A0A5N8YF38-F1
#
_entry.id   AF-A0A5N8YF38-F1
#
_cell.length_a   1.000
_cell.length_b   1.000
_cell.length_c   1.000
_cell.angle_alpha   90.00
_cell.angle_beta   90.00
_cell.angle_gamma   90.00
#
_symmetry.space_group_name_H-M   'P 1'
#
loop_
_entity.id
_entity.type
_entity.pdbx_description
1 polymer ?
#
loop_
_entity_poly.entity_id
_entity_poly.type
_entity_poly.pdbx_seq_one_letter_code
_entity_poly.pdbx_strand_id
1 'polypeptide(L)'
;MADHPLSYWLSDANATERLWRSIVLFGANTAAYKFALAGALLEVSSKGIDSINVHELAVPFAKRVCDHLKVEDRQGTNPSNSFLKACRQFNSDEIDIDRLVSVTISQGFRYVFDAFHRVSQEEIPKPFFTVEGSSSDRKLHITDQLLKIDNLRSALLEREVEARWRLVETAWSMRVPTSLLNVGMENTSQELIVTRDFSTRKSIGNAKWAFSGYQDGKCFYCNSELDTNNKLAKQTHVDHVIPYRLQKTINSEVNVDVDLVWNLVNACSDCNLSKSDKMPNYEFVKRVYERNEYYIHSNHPLKDSIILATGKTPAERRSTVRRAFDVAGSYIRSSWRP
;
A
#
# COMPACT_ATOMS: atom_id res chain seq x y z
N MET A 1 -18.72 9.50 19.06
CA MET A 1 -18.12 10.05 17.83
C MET A 1 -17.08 9.05 17.38
N ALA A 2 -17.21 8.47 16.19
CA ALA A 2 -16.16 7.60 15.68
C ALA A 2 -14.95 8.48 15.37
N ASP A 3 -13.80 8.21 15.98
CA ASP A 3 -12.54 8.87 15.62
C ASP A 3 -12.36 8.81 14.10
N HIS A 4 -11.92 9.92 13.51
CA HIS A 4 -11.61 9.97 12.08
C HIS A 4 -10.68 8.79 11.75
N PRO A 5 -10.93 8.01 10.69
CA PRO A 5 -10.18 6.78 10.41
C PRO A 5 -8.68 7.02 10.16
N LEU A 6 -8.29 8.28 9.91
CA LEU A 6 -6.90 8.69 9.77
C LEU A 6 -6.32 9.37 11.02
N SER A 7 -7.08 9.48 12.11
CA SER A 7 -6.61 10.13 13.35
C SER A 7 -5.30 9.52 13.80
N TYR A 8 -5.18 8.19 13.83
CA TYR A 8 -3.94 7.48 14.15
C TYR A 8 -2.76 7.83 13.24
N TRP A 9 -3.04 8.00 11.94
CA TRP A 9 -2.03 8.26 10.91
C TRP A 9 -1.51 9.69 10.95
N LEU A 10 -2.35 10.62 11.40
CA LEU A 10 -2.05 12.05 11.44
C LEU A 10 -1.85 12.59 12.87
N SER A 11 -2.05 11.76 13.91
CA SER A 11 -2.04 12.19 15.32
C SER A 11 -0.65 12.62 15.81
N ASP A 12 0.40 12.02 15.26
CA ASP A 12 1.77 12.30 15.66
C ASP A 12 2.54 12.89 14.49
N ALA A 13 2.69 14.21 14.52
CA ALA A 13 3.43 14.97 13.52
C ALA A 13 4.93 14.63 13.48
N ASN A 14 5.46 13.91 14.47
CA ASN A 14 6.86 13.46 14.51
C ASN A 14 7.04 12.01 14.04
N ALA A 15 5.95 11.27 13.82
CA ALA A 15 6.00 9.92 13.26
C ALA A 15 6.19 9.98 11.73
N THR A 16 7.38 10.39 11.30
CA THR A 16 7.73 10.64 9.88
C THR A 16 7.32 9.50 8.94
N GLU A 17 7.67 8.25 9.26
CA GLU A 17 7.31 7.10 8.41
C GLU A 17 5.80 6.87 8.34
N ARG A 18 5.07 7.11 9.45
CA ARG A 18 3.61 6.99 9.49
C ARG A 18 2.95 8.06 8.62
N LEU A 19 3.42 9.30 8.69
CA LEU A 19 2.96 10.39 7.83
C LEU A 19 3.23 10.06 6.35
N TRP A 20 4.41 9.54 6.03
CA TRP A 20 4.75 9.11 4.66
C TRP A 20 3.80 8.02 4.16
N ARG A 21 3.61 6.96 4.96
CA ARG A 21 2.64 5.89 4.67
C ARG A 21 1.23 6.44 4.48
N SER A 22 0.83 7.47 5.24
CA SER A 22 -0.49 8.07 5.09
C SER A 22 -0.71 8.68 3.69
N ILE A 23 0.29 9.37 3.15
CA ILE A 23 0.27 9.93 1.78
C ILE A 23 0.10 8.80 0.76
N VAL A 24 0.97 7.79 0.84
CA VAL A 24 1.03 6.68 -0.11
C VAL A 24 -0.28 5.87 -0.10
N LEU A 25 -0.80 5.55 1.09
CA LEU A 25 -1.96 4.68 1.26
C LEU A 25 -3.29 5.40 1.02
N PHE A 26 -3.46 6.62 1.55
CA PHE A 26 -4.76 7.28 1.63
C PHE A 26 -4.90 8.53 0.75
N GLY A 27 -3.80 9.08 0.23
CA GLY A 27 -3.85 10.15 -0.78
C GLY A 27 -4.61 9.69 -2.04
N ALA A 28 -5.20 10.63 -2.77
CA ALA A 28 -5.97 10.34 -3.97
C ALA A 28 -5.16 9.56 -5.02
N ASN A 29 -5.84 8.69 -5.78
CA ASN A 29 -5.22 7.80 -6.76
C ASN A 29 -5.93 7.95 -8.10
N THR A 30 -5.85 9.14 -8.68
CA THR A 30 -6.34 9.43 -10.03
C THR A 30 -5.30 9.08 -11.09
N ALA A 31 -4.01 9.20 -10.73
CA ALA A 31 -2.86 8.79 -11.53
C ALA A 31 -1.75 8.23 -10.62
N ALA A 32 -0.84 7.44 -11.18
CA ALA A 32 0.28 6.84 -10.47
C ALA A 32 1.37 7.83 -10.03
N TYR A 33 1.26 9.11 -10.41
CA TYR A 33 2.31 10.11 -10.26
C TYR A 33 2.72 10.34 -8.79
N LYS A 34 1.80 10.16 -7.84
CA LYS A 34 2.13 10.23 -6.41
C LYS A 34 3.16 9.15 -6.02
N PHE A 35 3.05 7.94 -6.56
CA PHE A 35 4.00 6.85 -6.30
C PHE A 35 5.36 7.14 -6.95
N ALA A 36 5.33 7.61 -8.20
CA ALA A 36 6.55 8.05 -8.90
C ALA A 36 7.29 9.17 -8.14
N LEU A 37 6.54 10.17 -7.63
CA LEU A 37 7.10 11.25 -6.84
C LEU A 37 7.62 10.75 -5.49
N ALA A 38 6.87 9.89 -4.80
CA ALA A 38 7.30 9.28 -3.55
C ALA A 38 8.64 8.54 -3.72
N GLY A 39 8.75 7.67 -4.75
CA GLY A 39 10.00 6.96 -5.05
C GLY A 39 11.16 7.89 -5.43
N ALA A 40 10.91 8.90 -6.27
CA ALA A 40 11.93 9.89 -6.65
C ALA A 40 12.44 10.70 -5.45
N LEU A 41 11.55 11.08 -4.52
CA LEU A 41 11.91 11.81 -3.31
C LEU A 41 12.76 10.96 -2.35
N LEU A 42 12.44 9.67 -2.17
CA LEU A 42 13.26 8.75 -1.35
C LEU A 42 14.65 8.53 -1.96
N GLU A 43 14.73 8.45 -3.29
CA GLU A 43 16.01 8.33 -3.99
C GLU A 43 16.87 9.58 -3.80
N VAL A 44 16.28 10.78 -3.90
CA VAL A 44 16.98 12.05 -3.72
C VAL A 44 17.37 12.26 -2.26
N SER A 45 16.49 11.96 -1.30
CA SER A 45 16.77 12.13 0.13
C SER A 45 17.93 11.25 0.60
N SER A 46 18.08 10.05 0.03
CA SER A 46 19.19 9.15 0.33
C SER A 46 20.58 9.73 0.00
N LYS A 47 20.63 10.78 -0.84
CA LYS A 47 21.84 11.49 -1.24
C LYS A 47 22.13 12.70 -0.33
N GLY A 48 21.27 12.99 0.66
CA GLY A 48 21.46 14.10 1.61
C GLY A 48 21.28 15.50 1.00
N ILE A 49 20.51 15.60 -0.09
CA ILE A 49 20.27 16.86 -0.80
C ILE A 49 19.16 17.65 -0.09
N ASP A 50 19.42 18.92 0.21
CA ASP A 50 18.51 19.86 0.88
C ASP A 50 17.63 20.66 -0.10
N SER A 51 18.11 20.85 -1.33
CA SER A 51 17.35 21.46 -2.42
C SER A 51 17.65 20.80 -3.76
N ILE A 52 16.60 20.54 -4.54
CA ILE A 52 16.72 19.91 -5.86
C ILE A 52 15.96 20.71 -6.92
N ASN A 53 16.57 20.90 -8.09
CA ASN A 53 15.88 21.51 -9.22
C ASN A 53 14.86 20.51 -9.81
N VAL A 54 13.68 20.98 -10.23
CA VAL A 54 12.68 20.08 -10.87
C VAL A 54 13.22 19.36 -12.11
N HIS A 55 14.20 19.91 -12.82
CA HIS A 55 14.89 19.22 -13.91
C HIS A 55 15.60 17.95 -13.44
N GLU A 56 16.29 18.00 -12.30
CA GLU A 56 17.00 16.86 -11.74
C GLU A 56 16.01 15.82 -11.18
N LEU A 57 14.93 16.27 -10.54
CA LEU A 57 13.87 15.39 -10.03
C LEU A 57 13.04 14.73 -11.15
N ALA A 58 12.92 15.39 -12.30
CA ALA A 58 12.14 14.89 -13.44
C ALA A 58 12.67 13.54 -13.95
N VAL A 59 13.99 13.30 -13.87
CA VAL A 59 14.60 12.06 -14.35
C VAL A 59 14.15 10.83 -13.54
N PRO A 60 14.38 10.74 -12.22
CA PRO A 60 13.94 9.58 -11.43
C PRO A 60 12.42 9.45 -11.40
N PHE A 61 11.67 10.56 -11.41
CA PHE A 61 10.22 10.53 -11.51
C PHE A 61 9.73 9.90 -12.82
N ALA A 62 10.23 10.39 -13.96
CA ALA A 62 9.76 9.96 -15.27
C ALA A 62 10.17 8.52 -15.57
N LYS A 63 11.40 8.13 -15.21
CA LYS A 63 11.89 6.74 -15.39
C LYS A 63 10.98 5.73 -14.71
N ARG A 64 10.56 5.98 -13.47
CA ARG A 64 9.63 5.09 -12.74
C ARG A 64 8.30 4.91 -13.49
N VAL A 65 7.72 6.01 -13.98
CA VAL A 65 6.47 5.94 -14.78
C VAL A 65 6.71 5.17 -16.09
N CYS A 66 7.83 5.41 -16.76
CA CYS A 66 8.21 4.70 -17.98
C CYS A 66 8.36 3.20 -17.72
N ASP A 67 9.03 2.80 -16.65
CA ASP A 67 9.24 1.39 -16.32
C ASP A 67 7.94 0.68 -15.96
N HIS A 68 7.05 1.33 -15.21
CA HIS A 68 5.71 0.78 -14.94
C HIS A 68 4.86 0.65 -16.21
N LEU A 69 4.95 1.59 -17.16
CA LEU A 69 4.24 1.50 -18.45
C LEU A 69 4.67 0.29 -19.30
N LYS A 70 5.88 -0.25 -19.10
CA LYS A 70 6.32 -1.49 -19.77
C LYS A 70 5.61 -2.73 -19.22
N VAL A 71 5.15 -2.68 -17.97
CA VAL A 71 4.48 -3.79 -17.28
C VAL A 71 2.96 -3.66 -17.38
N GLU A 72 2.42 -2.49 -17.02
CA GLU A 72 1.00 -2.16 -17.10
C GLU A 72 0.81 -0.81 -17.79
N ASP A 73 0.24 -0.81 -19.00
CA ASP A 73 0.09 0.40 -19.82
C ASP A 73 -0.86 1.45 -19.20
N ARG A 74 -1.70 1.06 -18.24
CA ARG A 74 -2.67 1.96 -17.60
C ARG A 74 -2.16 2.47 -16.26
N GLN A 75 -1.73 3.73 -16.25
CA GLN A 75 -1.15 4.42 -15.09
C GLN A 75 -2.05 5.50 -14.46
N GLY A 76 -3.37 5.41 -14.72
CA GLY A 76 -4.36 6.30 -14.13
C GLY A 76 -5.78 5.95 -14.55
N THR A 77 -6.74 6.66 -13.96
CA THR A 77 -8.15 6.57 -14.37
C THR A 77 -8.32 7.01 -15.82
N ASN A 78 -7.67 8.11 -16.21
CA ASN A 78 -7.46 8.49 -17.60
C ASN A 78 -6.20 7.79 -18.16
N PRO A 79 -6.33 6.85 -19.11
CA PRO A 79 -5.20 6.07 -19.63
C PRO A 79 -4.27 6.85 -20.58
N SER A 80 -4.67 8.05 -21.01
CA SER A 80 -3.92 8.83 -22.00
C SER A 80 -3.84 10.30 -21.61
N ASN A 81 -2.63 10.83 -21.67
CA ASN A 81 -2.32 12.25 -21.60
C ASN A 81 -0.95 12.49 -22.26
N SER A 82 -0.59 13.76 -22.41
CA SER A 82 0.69 14.20 -23.00
C SER A 82 1.92 13.58 -22.32
N PHE A 83 1.93 13.48 -20.99
CA PHE A 83 3.04 12.89 -20.25
C PHE A 83 3.14 11.38 -20.45
N LEU A 84 2.05 10.63 -20.28
CA LEU A 84 2.06 9.18 -20.54
C LEU A 84 2.41 8.86 -22.00
N LYS A 85 1.99 9.70 -22.95
CA LYS A 85 2.42 9.58 -24.35
C LYS A 85 3.94 9.72 -24.46
N ALA A 86 4.52 10.77 -23.88
CA ALA A 86 5.97 10.96 -23.90
C ALA A 86 6.73 9.80 -23.24
N CYS A 87 6.25 9.26 -22.11
CA CYS A 87 6.84 8.07 -21.50
C CYS A 87 6.83 6.85 -22.43
N ARG A 88 5.72 6.62 -23.15
CA ARG A 88 5.65 5.52 -24.15
C ARG A 88 6.63 5.74 -25.31
N GLN A 89 6.73 6.97 -25.80
CA GLN A 89 7.67 7.34 -26.87
C GLN A 89 9.12 7.19 -26.43
N PHE A 90 9.42 7.52 -25.17
CA PHE A 90 10.76 7.28 -24.61
C PHE A 90 11.06 5.78 -24.51
N ASN A 91 10.07 4.96 -24.10
CA ASN A 91 10.22 3.51 -24.06
C ASN A 91 10.39 2.87 -25.45
N SER A 92 9.93 3.52 -26.52
CA SER A 92 10.11 3.08 -27.91
C SER A 92 11.30 3.77 -28.61
N ASP A 93 12.16 4.47 -27.86
CA ASP A 93 13.32 5.22 -28.37
C ASP A 93 12.96 6.31 -29.41
N GLU A 94 11.71 6.79 -29.44
CA GLU A 94 11.23 7.86 -30.33
C GLU A 94 11.63 9.27 -29.85
N ILE A 95 11.86 9.43 -28.54
CA ILE A 95 12.32 10.68 -27.94
C ILE A 95 13.48 10.41 -26.98
N ASP A 96 14.36 11.39 -26.84
CA ASP A 96 15.45 11.34 -25.87
C ASP A 96 15.00 11.72 -24.45
N ILE A 97 15.95 11.63 -23.51
CA ILE A 97 15.72 11.95 -22.10
C ILE A 97 15.42 13.44 -21.89
N ASP A 98 16.01 14.34 -22.68
CA ASP A 98 15.83 15.79 -22.55
C ASP A 98 14.39 16.18 -22.92
N ARG A 99 13.85 15.57 -23.99
CA ARG A 99 12.45 15.74 -24.36
C ARG A 99 11.51 15.15 -23.31
N LEU A 100 11.82 13.97 -22.76
CA LEU A 100 11.03 13.37 -21.68
C LEU A 100 11.00 14.28 -20.44
N VAL A 101 12.15 14.83 -20.03
CA VAL A 101 12.27 15.75 -18.89
C VAL A 101 11.45 17.01 -19.13
N SER A 102 11.53 17.62 -20.31
CA SER A 102 10.74 18.81 -20.68
C SER A 102 9.23 18.57 -20.56
N VAL A 103 8.74 17.42 -21.05
CA VAL A 103 7.31 17.06 -20.91
C VAL A 103 6.95 16.74 -19.46
N THR A 104 7.85 16.11 -18.71
CA THR A 104 7.64 15.79 -17.29
C THR A 104 7.42 17.06 -16.46
N ILE A 105 8.26 18.08 -16.65
CA ILE A 105 8.16 19.35 -15.92
C ILE A 105 6.84 20.06 -16.23
N SER A 106 6.46 20.10 -17.50
CA SER A 106 5.27 20.83 -17.95
C SER A 106 3.95 20.08 -17.71
N GLN A 107 3.96 18.75 -17.72
CA GLN A 107 2.74 17.93 -17.69
C GLN A 107 2.72 16.92 -16.53
N GLY A 108 3.82 16.21 -16.29
CA GLY A 108 3.92 15.22 -15.20
C GLY A 108 3.81 15.85 -13.82
N PHE A 109 4.46 16.99 -13.61
CA PHE A 109 4.44 17.72 -12.34
C PHE A 109 3.28 18.70 -12.16
N ARG A 110 2.33 18.74 -13.11
CA ARG A 110 1.28 19.77 -13.15
C ARG A 110 0.42 19.84 -11.89
N TYR A 111 0.15 18.69 -11.27
CA TYR A 111 -0.75 18.59 -10.11
C TYR A 111 -0.14 17.84 -8.93
N VAL A 112 0.91 17.04 -9.16
CA VAL A 112 1.37 16.08 -8.16
C VAL A 112 2.02 16.75 -6.96
N PHE A 113 2.73 17.88 -7.12
CA PHE A 113 3.32 18.60 -5.99
C PHE A 113 2.26 19.15 -5.04
N ASP A 114 1.23 19.82 -5.60
CA ASP A 114 0.14 20.41 -4.80
C ASP A 114 -0.72 19.33 -4.13
N ALA A 115 -0.86 18.17 -4.75
CA ALA A 115 -1.67 17.08 -4.24
C ALA A 115 -0.92 16.13 -3.29
N PHE A 116 0.41 16.13 -3.28
CA PHE A 116 1.21 15.09 -2.58
C PHE A 116 0.96 15.07 -1.08
N HIS A 117 0.88 16.24 -0.45
CA HIS A 117 0.70 16.38 1.00
C HIS A 117 -0.77 16.34 1.43
N ARG A 118 -1.71 16.09 0.50
CA ARG A 118 -3.14 16.04 0.78
C ARG A 118 -3.66 14.62 0.94
N VAL A 119 -4.24 14.34 2.10
CA VAL A 119 -4.85 13.07 2.46
C VAL A 119 -6.26 13.30 2.96
N SER A 120 -7.26 12.62 2.37
CA SER A 120 -8.68 12.81 2.72
C SER A 120 -9.15 14.28 2.73
N GLN A 121 -8.67 15.08 1.77
CA GLN A 121 -8.96 16.52 1.63
C GLN A 121 -8.32 17.42 2.71
N GLU A 122 -7.46 16.88 3.56
CA GLU A 122 -6.70 17.64 4.56
C GLU A 122 -5.20 17.64 4.22
N GLU A 123 -4.50 18.71 4.56
CA GLU A 123 -3.03 18.76 4.49
C GLU A 123 -2.46 17.95 5.65
N ILE A 124 -1.37 17.23 5.41
CA ILE A 124 -0.67 16.55 6.51
C ILE A 124 0.00 17.55 7.47
N PRO A 125 0.17 17.21 8.76
CA PRO A 125 0.69 18.15 9.76
C PRO A 125 2.10 18.70 9.48
N LYS A 126 2.97 17.92 8.82
CA LYS A 126 4.32 18.36 8.45
C LYS A 126 4.68 17.89 7.04
N PRO A 127 4.91 18.80 6.07
CA PRO A 127 5.24 18.44 4.70
C PRO A 127 6.66 17.88 4.58
N PHE A 128 6.90 17.09 3.54
CA PHE A 128 8.19 16.48 3.21
C PHE A 128 9.05 17.37 2.29
N PHE A 129 8.43 18.30 1.58
CA PHE A 129 9.10 19.31 0.77
C PHE A 129 8.20 20.55 0.62
N THR A 130 8.82 21.69 0.29
CA THR A 130 8.14 22.86 -0.26
C THR A 130 8.63 23.12 -1.68
N VAL A 131 7.84 23.86 -2.47
CA VAL A 131 8.21 24.21 -3.84
C VAL A 131 8.29 25.73 -3.94
N GLU A 132 9.41 26.24 -4.44
CA GLU A 132 9.63 27.66 -4.74
C GLU A 132 9.88 27.86 -6.23
N GLY A 133 9.65 29.08 -6.72
CA GLY A 133 9.85 29.45 -8.13
C GLY A 133 8.64 29.15 -9.02
N SER A 134 8.85 29.22 -10.34
CA SER A 134 7.78 29.04 -11.34
C SER A 134 8.25 28.22 -12.52
N SER A 135 7.32 27.51 -13.17
CA SER A 135 7.56 26.76 -14.41
C SER A 135 8.75 25.77 -14.33
N SER A 136 9.82 26.01 -15.10
CA SER A 136 11.04 25.18 -15.16
C SER A 136 12.07 25.51 -14.07
N ASP A 137 12.03 26.72 -13.50
CA ASP A 137 12.96 27.16 -12.47
C ASP A 137 12.51 26.76 -11.06
N ARG A 138 11.45 25.94 -10.98
CA ARG A 138 10.95 25.42 -9.70
C ARG A 138 12.06 24.65 -8.98
N LYS A 139 12.19 24.91 -7.69
CA LYS A 139 13.08 24.17 -6.78
C LYS A 139 12.25 23.55 -5.68
N LEU A 140 12.56 22.29 -5.37
CA LEU A 140 12.04 21.64 -4.19
C LEU A 140 13.03 21.89 -3.05
N HIS A 141 12.53 22.36 -1.92
CA HIS A 141 13.29 22.43 -0.68
C HIS A 141 12.85 21.25 0.20
N ILE A 142 13.78 20.34 0.45
CA ILE A 142 13.55 19.13 1.22
C ILE A 142 13.47 19.52 2.70
N THR A 143 12.42 19.10 3.40
CA THR A 143 12.26 19.43 4.82
C THR A 143 12.98 18.42 5.71
N ASP A 144 13.19 18.79 6.97
CA ASP A 144 13.66 17.87 8.01
C ASP A 144 12.84 16.58 8.13
N GLN A 145 11.56 16.58 7.70
CA GLN A 145 10.77 15.35 7.69
C GLN A 145 11.34 14.33 6.71
N LEU A 146 11.64 14.73 5.48
CA LEU A 146 12.18 13.81 4.48
C LEU A 146 13.65 13.45 4.79
N LEU A 147 14.43 14.40 5.33
CA LEU A 147 15.83 14.14 5.71
C LEU A 147 15.99 13.17 6.90
N LYS A 148 14.94 13.00 7.73
CA LYS A 148 14.94 12.00 8.81
C LYS A 148 14.80 10.56 8.32
N ILE A 149 14.41 10.35 7.06
CA ILE A 149 14.30 9.02 6.48
C ILE A 149 15.70 8.59 6.02
N ASP A 150 16.36 7.77 6.83
CA ASP A 150 17.67 7.23 6.50
C ASP A 150 17.62 6.25 5.30
N ASN A 151 18.80 5.88 4.78
CA ASN A 151 18.89 5.02 3.59
C ASN A 151 18.23 3.64 3.77
N LEU A 152 18.25 3.09 4.97
CA LEU A 152 17.63 1.80 5.25
C LEU A 152 16.10 1.93 5.20
N ARG A 153 15.55 2.95 5.86
CA ARG A 153 14.12 3.24 5.87
C ARG A 153 13.65 3.63 4.48
N SER A 154 14.41 4.41 3.72
CA SER A 154 14.12 4.74 2.32
C SER A 154 13.96 3.50 1.44
N ALA A 155 14.90 2.54 1.52
CA ALA A 155 14.82 1.30 0.76
C ALA A 155 13.58 0.45 1.12
N LEU A 156 13.12 0.52 2.37
CA LEU A 156 11.91 -0.16 2.81
C LEU A 156 10.64 0.55 2.32
N LEU A 157 10.56 1.87 2.52
CA LEU A 157 9.43 2.68 2.08
C LEU A 157 9.29 2.66 0.56
N GLU A 158 10.39 2.56 -0.19
CA GLU A 158 10.36 2.36 -1.64
C GLU A 158 9.64 1.05 -2.00
N ARG A 159 9.92 -0.05 -1.29
CA ARG A 159 9.21 -1.32 -1.52
C ARG A 159 7.73 -1.24 -1.16
N GLU A 160 7.37 -0.48 -0.12
CA GLU A 160 5.97 -0.22 0.22
C GLU A 160 5.26 0.61 -0.86
N VAL A 161 5.93 1.64 -1.41
CA VAL A 161 5.46 2.45 -2.53
C VAL A 161 5.23 1.59 -3.76
N GLU A 162 6.19 0.74 -4.12
CA GLU A 162 6.11 -0.17 -5.26
C GLU A 162 4.97 -1.20 -5.11
N ALA A 163 4.85 -1.81 -3.94
CA ALA A 163 3.75 -2.75 -3.66
C ALA A 163 2.39 -2.05 -3.75
N ARG A 164 2.31 -0.80 -3.26
CA ARG A 164 1.11 0.01 -3.38
C ARG A 164 0.80 0.35 -4.83
N TRP A 165 1.78 0.80 -5.60
CA TRP A 165 1.62 1.15 -7.01
C TRP A 165 1.08 -0.05 -7.80
N ARG A 166 1.71 -1.23 -7.67
CA ARG A 166 1.27 -2.47 -8.34
C ARG A 166 -0.18 -2.83 -8.05
N LEU A 167 -0.62 -2.65 -6.80
CA LEU A 167 -2.00 -2.87 -6.41
C LEU A 167 -2.96 -1.92 -7.16
N VAL A 168 -2.61 -0.64 -7.24
CA VAL A 168 -3.41 0.40 -7.87
C VAL A 168 -3.49 0.21 -9.39
N GLU A 169 -2.35 0.02 -10.05
CA GLU A 169 -2.30 -0.12 -11.52
C GLU A 169 -2.97 -1.41 -11.99
N THR A 170 -2.83 -2.50 -11.21
CA THR A 170 -3.51 -3.77 -11.51
C THR A 170 -5.02 -3.57 -11.50
N ALA A 171 -5.55 -2.85 -10.51
CA ALA A 171 -6.97 -2.54 -10.45
C ALA A 171 -7.46 -1.79 -11.70
N TRP A 172 -6.70 -0.79 -12.18
CA TRP A 172 -7.03 -0.08 -13.43
C TRP A 172 -6.93 -0.98 -14.66
N SER A 173 -5.91 -1.84 -14.72
CA SER A 173 -5.63 -2.73 -15.86
C SER A 173 -6.72 -3.77 -16.07
N MET A 174 -7.37 -4.23 -14.99
CA MET A 174 -8.39 -5.28 -15.06
C MET A 174 -9.72 -4.81 -15.68
N ARG A 175 -9.90 -3.49 -15.87
CA ARG A 175 -11.05 -2.87 -16.58
C ARG A 175 -12.42 -3.36 -16.10
N VAL A 176 -12.52 -3.79 -14.85
CA VAL A 176 -13.76 -4.17 -14.18
C VAL A 176 -13.94 -3.35 -12.91
N PRO A 177 -15.18 -3.19 -12.42
CA PRO A 177 -15.40 -2.63 -11.09
C PRO A 177 -14.58 -3.39 -10.05
N THR A 178 -13.83 -2.66 -9.24
CA THR A 178 -12.98 -3.23 -8.18
C THR A 178 -13.78 -4.01 -7.14
N SER A 179 -15.08 -3.72 -7.01
CA SER A 179 -16.07 -4.49 -6.24
C SER A 179 -16.23 -5.95 -6.69
N LEU A 180 -15.72 -6.32 -7.87
CA LEU A 180 -15.71 -7.69 -8.38
C LEU A 180 -14.36 -8.39 -8.21
N LEU A 181 -13.40 -7.74 -7.54
CA LEU A 181 -12.05 -8.26 -7.37
C LEU A 181 -11.86 -8.85 -5.97
N ASN A 182 -11.35 -10.07 -5.92
CA ASN A 182 -10.81 -10.69 -4.72
C ASN A 182 -9.30 -10.55 -4.69
N VAL A 183 -8.75 -10.23 -3.52
CA VAL A 183 -7.31 -10.25 -3.28
C VAL A 183 -7.04 -11.32 -2.23
N GLY A 184 -6.34 -12.36 -2.65
CA GLY A 184 -5.89 -13.46 -1.79
C GLY A 184 -4.40 -13.67 -1.94
N MET A 185 -3.84 -14.58 -1.15
CA MET A 185 -2.43 -14.95 -1.23
C MET A 185 -2.26 -16.30 -1.92
N GLU A 186 -1.25 -16.43 -2.77
CA GLU A 186 -0.80 -17.73 -3.22
C GLU A 186 0.13 -18.36 -2.16
N ASN A 187 -0.27 -19.49 -1.60
CA ASN A 187 0.41 -20.09 -0.45
C ASN A 187 1.88 -20.49 -0.70
N THR A 188 2.24 -20.87 -1.93
CA THR A 188 3.61 -21.26 -2.29
C THR A 188 4.57 -20.09 -2.42
N SER A 189 4.17 -19.04 -3.12
CA SER A 189 5.03 -17.88 -3.42
C SER A 189 4.87 -16.73 -2.41
N GLN A 190 3.81 -16.76 -1.60
CA GLN A 190 3.33 -15.63 -0.79
C GLN A 190 3.09 -14.35 -1.59
N GLU A 191 2.80 -14.48 -2.88
CA GLU A 191 2.37 -13.37 -3.71
C GLU A 191 0.89 -13.08 -3.47
N LEU A 192 0.54 -11.79 -3.45
CA LEU A 192 -0.86 -11.43 -3.54
C LEU A 192 -1.31 -11.54 -4.98
N ILE A 193 -2.47 -12.16 -5.13
CA ILE A 193 -3.10 -12.40 -6.42
C ILE A 193 -4.44 -11.65 -6.41
N VAL A 194 -4.61 -10.80 -7.41
CA VAL A 194 -5.90 -10.19 -7.72
C VAL A 194 -6.63 -11.12 -8.68
N THR A 195 -7.84 -11.51 -8.31
CA THR A 195 -8.69 -12.42 -9.09
C THR A 195 -10.05 -11.79 -9.32
N ARG A 196 -10.59 -11.97 -10.53
CA ARG A 196 -11.98 -11.62 -10.85
C ARG A 196 -12.86 -12.88 -10.90
N ASP A 197 -12.33 -13.94 -11.47
CA ASP A 197 -12.92 -15.26 -11.65
C ASP A 197 -11.78 -16.31 -11.74
N PHE A 198 -12.10 -17.57 -12.03
CA PHE A 198 -11.09 -18.64 -12.15
C PHE A 198 -10.10 -18.45 -13.31
N SER A 199 -10.38 -17.56 -14.28
CA SER A 199 -9.61 -17.40 -15.52
C SER A 199 -8.69 -16.19 -15.54
N THR A 200 -9.02 -15.12 -14.78
CA THR A 200 -8.20 -13.90 -14.73
C THR A 200 -7.52 -13.78 -13.37
N ARG A 201 -6.22 -14.06 -13.34
CA ARG A 201 -5.34 -13.91 -12.17
C ARG A 201 -4.17 -13.00 -12.51
N LYS A 202 -3.91 -11.99 -11.67
CA LYS A 202 -2.72 -11.14 -11.78
C LYS A 202 -1.98 -11.09 -10.44
N SER A 203 -0.69 -11.38 -10.47
CA SER A 203 0.18 -11.14 -9.31
C SER A 203 0.48 -9.67 -9.16
N ILE A 204 0.41 -9.18 -7.93
CA ILE A 204 0.74 -7.81 -7.53
C ILE A 204 2.00 -7.75 -6.67
N GLY A 205 2.74 -8.86 -6.60
CA GLY A 205 3.98 -9.01 -5.86
C GLY A 205 3.79 -9.57 -4.45
N ASN A 206 4.88 -9.59 -3.68
CA ASN A 206 4.91 -10.25 -2.37
C ASN A 206 4.02 -9.54 -1.34
N ALA A 207 3.19 -10.32 -0.66
CA ALA A 207 2.20 -9.86 0.30
C ALA A 207 2.78 -9.06 1.48
N LYS A 208 4.01 -9.36 1.90
CA LYS A 208 4.63 -8.70 3.05
C LYS A 208 4.79 -7.20 2.82
N TRP A 209 5.20 -6.79 1.63
CA TRP A 209 5.39 -5.37 1.30
C TRP A 209 4.05 -4.65 1.19
N ALA A 210 3.05 -5.30 0.60
CA ALA A 210 1.70 -4.75 0.51
C ALA A 210 1.10 -4.51 1.90
N PHE A 211 1.26 -5.44 2.85
CA PHE A 211 0.72 -5.30 4.20
C PHE A 211 1.55 -4.42 5.13
N SER A 212 2.87 -4.28 4.89
CA SER A 212 3.78 -3.51 5.76
C SER A 212 3.31 -2.08 5.97
N GLY A 213 3.05 -1.35 4.88
CA GLY A 213 2.62 0.03 4.96
C GLY A 213 1.34 0.19 5.77
N TYR A 214 0.36 -0.70 5.56
CA TYR A 214 -0.91 -0.64 6.29
C TYR A 214 -0.83 -1.07 7.77
N GLN A 215 0.20 -1.82 8.15
CA GLN A 215 0.43 -2.23 9.53
C GLN A 215 1.39 -1.29 10.27
N ASP A 216 1.70 -0.11 9.71
CA ASP A 216 2.68 0.84 10.26
C ASP A 216 4.04 0.17 10.50
N GLY A 217 4.45 -0.73 9.60
CA GLY A 217 5.71 -1.47 9.72
C GLY A 217 5.80 -2.41 10.92
N LYS A 218 4.69 -2.76 11.57
CA LYS A 218 4.68 -3.51 12.83
C LYS A 218 4.03 -4.88 12.75
N CYS A 219 4.44 -5.75 13.67
CA CYS A 219 3.84 -7.06 13.88
C CYS A 219 2.38 -6.89 14.33
N PHE A 220 1.48 -7.63 13.67
CA PHE A 220 0.07 -7.61 14.01
C PHE A 220 -0.23 -8.14 15.42
N TYR A 221 0.64 -8.96 16.01
CA TYR A 221 0.41 -9.53 17.33
C TYR A 221 1.08 -8.72 18.43
N CYS A 222 2.42 -8.64 18.41
CA CYS A 222 3.20 -8.02 19.49
C CYS A 222 3.55 -6.55 19.29
N ASN A 223 3.13 -5.91 18.19
CA ASN A 223 3.49 -4.52 17.82
C ASN A 223 4.99 -4.24 17.64
N SER A 224 5.87 -5.25 17.70
CA SER A 224 7.29 -5.04 17.42
C SER A 224 7.50 -4.55 15.99
N GLU A 225 8.47 -3.66 15.80
CA GLU A 225 8.88 -3.19 14.47
C GLU A 225 9.31 -4.39 13.61
N LEU A 226 8.82 -4.45 12.38
CA LEU A 226 9.20 -5.41 11.34
C LEU A 226 10.07 -4.75 10.29
N ASP A 227 9.99 -3.44 10.14
CA ASP A 227 10.66 -2.64 9.13
C ASP A 227 12.13 -2.31 9.45
N THR A 228 12.78 -3.18 10.22
CA THR A 228 14.22 -3.12 10.49
C THR A 228 15.02 -3.97 9.50
N ASN A 229 16.32 -3.71 9.44
CA ASN A 229 17.28 -4.35 8.55
C ASN A 229 17.06 -5.88 8.46
N ASN A 230 16.61 -6.36 7.30
CA ASN A 230 16.26 -7.75 6.99
C ASN A 230 15.06 -8.37 7.72
N LYS A 231 14.49 -7.74 8.76
CA LYS A 231 13.42 -8.37 9.55
C LYS A 231 12.16 -8.58 8.70
N LEU A 232 11.71 -7.57 7.96
CA LEU A 232 10.55 -7.71 7.07
C LEU A 232 10.76 -8.76 5.97
N ALA A 233 11.96 -8.86 5.42
CA ALA A 233 12.27 -9.80 4.36
C ALA A 233 12.44 -11.25 4.87
N LYS A 234 13.14 -11.43 6.00
CA LYS A 234 13.65 -12.74 6.45
C LYS A 234 12.98 -13.27 7.73
N GLN A 235 12.39 -12.41 8.54
CA GLN A 235 11.85 -12.73 9.87
C GLN A 235 10.40 -12.26 10.06
N THR A 236 9.70 -12.03 8.95
CA THR A 236 8.27 -11.75 8.92
C THR A 236 7.61 -12.78 8.03
N HIS A 237 6.45 -13.26 8.46
CA HIS A 237 5.58 -14.13 7.68
C HIS A 237 4.22 -13.45 7.53
N VAL A 238 3.53 -13.80 6.44
CA VAL A 238 2.10 -13.54 6.35
C VAL A 238 1.40 -14.69 7.07
N ASP A 239 0.70 -14.36 8.15
CA ASP A 239 -0.07 -15.28 8.98
C ASP A 239 -1.56 -15.19 8.60
N HIS A 240 -2.22 -16.34 8.58
CA HIS A 240 -3.67 -16.44 8.59
C HIS A 240 -4.17 -16.38 10.03
N VAL A 241 -4.83 -15.27 10.41
CA VAL A 241 -5.23 -15.05 11.82
C VAL A 241 -6.14 -16.18 12.29
N ILE A 242 -7.14 -16.53 11.48
CA ILE A 242 -7.80 -17.84 11.52
C ILE A 242 -6.95 -18.80 10.67
N PRO A 243 -6.43 -19.91 11.24
CA PRO A 243 -5.55 -20.84 10.54
C PRO A 243 -6.15 -21.39 9.23
N TYR A 244 -5.33 -21.44 8.17
CA TYR A 244 -5.75 -21.90 6.83
C TYR A 244 -6.35 -23.32 6.81
N ARG A 245 -5.95 -24.20 7.73
CA ARG A 245 -6.56 -25.55 7.87
C ARG A 245 -8.08 -25.53 8.10
N LEU A 246 -8.63 -24.42 8.60
CA LEU A 246 -10.07 -24.24 8.80
C LEU A 246 -10.78 -23.65 7.57
N GLN A 247 -10.07 -23.41 6.46
CA GLN A 247 -10.62 -22.80 5.25
C GLN A 247 -11.94 -23.44 4.81
N LYS A 248 -11.98 -24.78 4.69
CA LYS A 248 -13.18 -25.49 4.25
C LYS A 248 -14.36 -25.28 5.19
N THR A 249 -14.12 -25.36 6.50
CA THR A 249 -15.12 -25.19 7.55
C THR A 249 -15.68 -23.76 7.56
N ILE A 250 -14.80 -22.76 7.55
CA ILE A 250 -15.22 -21.36 7.57
C ILE A 250 -15.96 -20.99 6.28
N ASN A 251 -15.49 -21.49 5.14
CA ASN A 251 -16.18 -21.30 3.87
C ASN A 251 -17.59 -21.93 3.90
N SER A 252 -17.75 -23.15 4.40
CA SER A 252 -19.05 -23.81 4.46
C SER A 252 -20.03 -23.19 5.47
N GLU A 253 -19.56 -22.78 6.64
CA GLU A 253 -20.43 -22.33 7.73
C GLU A 253 -20.65 -20.81 7.77
N VAL A 254 -19.71 -20.03 7.26
CA VAL A 254 -19.74 -18.55 7.31
C VAL A 254 -19.76 -17.93 5.91
N ASN A 255 -19.51 -18.71 4.86
CA ASN A 255 -19.44 -18.24 3.48
C ASN A 255 -18.37 -17.15 3.27
N VAL A 256 -17.19 -17.37 3.84
CA VAL A 256 -16.03 -16.49 3.66
C VAL A 256 -14.76 -17.32 3.48
N ASP A 257 -13.86 -16.83 2.63
CA ASP A 257 -12.57 -17.45 2.35
C ASP A 257 -11.49 -16.83 3.25
N VAL A 258 -10.83 -17.65 4.07
CA VAL A 258 -9.80 -17.22 5.04
C VAL A 258 -8.47 -16.86 4.38
N ASP A 259 -8.29 -17.20 3.09
CA ASP A 259 -7.11 -16.86 2.29
C ASP A 259 -7.20 -15.46 1.66
N LEU A 260 -8.31 -14.74 1.91
CA LEU A 260 -8.50 -13.36 1.48
C LEU A 260 -7.93 -12.37 2.50
N VAL A 261 -7.57 -11.17 2.02
CA VAL A 261 -6.84 -10.14 2.79
C VAL A 261 -7.48 -9.78 4.14
N TRP A 262 -8.79 -9.94 4.33
CA TRP A 262 -9.45 -9.65 5.60
C TRP A 262 -8.89 -10.45 6.79
N ASN A 263 -8.26 -11.61 6.52
CA ASN A 263 -7.71 -12.53 7.53
C ASN A 263 -6.16 -12.68 7.47
N LEU A 264 -5.48 -12.01 6.53
CA LEU A 264 -4.03 -12.13 6.32
C LEU A 264 -3.25 -10.97 6.94
N VAL A 265 -2.26 -11.24 7.79
CA VAL A 265 -1.49 -10.20 8.51
C VAL A 265 0.01 -10.45 8.45
N ASN A 266 0.83 -9.40 8.50
CA ASN A 266 2.26 -9.55 8.79
C ASN A 266 2.49 -9.83 10.28
N ALA A 267 3.20 -10.91 10.58
CA ALA A 267 3.63 -11.28 11.92
C ALA A 267 5.14 -11.54 11.95
N CYS A 268 5.83 -11.15 13.03
CA CYS A 268 7.21 -11.55 13.22
C CYS A 268 7.31 -13.09 13.37
N SER A 269 8.48 -13.65 13.07
CA SER A 269 8.71 -15.10 13.15
C SER A 269 8.35 -15.69 14.51
N ASP A 270 8.68 -15.03 15.62
CA ASP A 270 8.35 -15.53 16.96
C ASP A 270 6.84 -15.68 17.17
N CYS A 271 6.06 -14.66 16.78
CA CYS A 271 4.60 -14.69 16.86
C CYS A 271 4.01 -15.75 15.93
N ASN A 272 4.42 -15.76 14.67
CA ASN A 272 3.90 -16.68 13.66
C ASN A 272 4.19 -18.15 14.04
N LEU A 273 5.42 -18.46 14.46
CA LEU A 273 5.83 -19.81 14.84
C LEU A 273 5.18 -20.27 16.15
N SER A 274 5.05 -19.39 17.15
CA SER A 274 4.43 -19.76 18.44
C SER A 274 2.91 -19.87 18.37
N LYS A 275 2.27 -19.03 17.55
CA LYS A 275 0.85 -19.15 17.19
C LYS A 275 0.61 -20.45 16.42
N SER A 276 1.34 -20.69 15.33
CA SER A 276 1.15 -21.85 14.47
C SER A 276 -0.34 -22.01 14.10
N ASP A 277 -0.91 -23.20 14.28
CA ASP A 277 -2.32 -23.52 14.06
C ASP A 277 -3.25 -23.12 15.22
N LYS A 278 -2.76 -22.43 16.25
CA LYS A 278 -3.60 -22.02 17.39
C LYS A 278 -4.45 -20.82 17.02
N MET A 279 -5.66 -20.79 17.58
CA MET A 279 -6.48 -19.59 17.57
C MET A 279 -5.86 -18.51 18.48
N PRO A 280 -5.73 -17.26 18.00
CA PRO A 280 -5.25 -16.17 18.82
C PRO A 280 -6.35 -15.76 19.82
N ASN A 281 -5.95 -15.10 20.90
CA ASN A 281 -6.88 -14.55 21.88
C ASN A 281 -7.94 -13.65 21.21
N TYR A 282 -9.15 -13.65 21.76
CA TYR A 282 -10.29 -12.93 21.17
C TYR A 282 -10.05 -11.41 21.05
N GLU A 283 -9.14 -10.83 21.81
CA GLU A 283 -8.73 -9.42 21.64
C GLU A 283 -8.22 -9.11 20.21
N PHE A 284 -7.60 -10.09 19.54
CA PHE A 284 -7.13 -9.94 18.16
C PHE A 284 -8.28 -9.91 17.14
N VAL A 285 -9.48 -10.38 17.49
CA VAL A 285 -10.69 -10.23 16.65
C VAL A 285 -11.03 -8.77 16.48
N LYS A 286 -11.01 -8.01 17.58
CA LYS A 286 -11.25 -6.56 17.56
C LYS A 286 -10.20 -5.88 16.68
N ARG A 287 -8.93 -6.28 16.81
CA ARG A 287 -7.84 -5.74 16.02
C ARG A 287 -7.97 -6.05 14.52
N VAL A 288 -8.42 -7.26 14.15
CA VAL A 288 -8.71 -7.61 12.74
C VAL A 288 -9.80 -6.70 12.19
N TYR A 289 -10.88 -6.52 12.96
CA TYR A 289 -11.96 -5.63 12.56
C TYR A 289 -11.47 -4.18 12.35
N GLU A 290 -10.77 -3.60 13.32
CA GLU A 290 -10.26 -2.22 13.24
C GLU A 290 -9.32 -2.06 12.04
N ARG A 291 -8.40 -3.01 11.85
CA ARG A 291 -7.51 -3.05 10.69
C ARG A 291 -8.28 -3.10 9.37
N ASN A 292 -9.32 -3.93 9.28
CA ASN A 292 -10.09 -4.08 8.05
C ASN A 292 -10.85 -2.79 7.71
N GLU A 293 -11.38 -2.09 8.71
CA GLU A 293 -11.96 -0.75 8.52
C GLU A 293 -10.89 0.24 8.03
N TYR A 294 -9.67 0.23 8.56
CA TYR A 294 -8.61 1.11 8.06
C TYR A 294 -8.26 0.83 6.59
N TYR A 295 -8.16 -0.45 6.19
CA TYR A 295 -7.88 -0.82 4.80
C TYR A 295 -8.96 -0.30 3.85
N ILE A 296 -10.23 -0.33 4.28
CA ILE A 296 -11.39 0.14 3.52
C ILE A 296 -11.34 1.65 3.23
N HIS A 297 -10.68 2.43 4.07
CA HIS A 297 -10.51 3.86 3.81
C HIS A 297 -9.45 4.15 2.75
N SER A 298 -8.65 3.15 2.37
CA SER A 298 -7.72 3.26 1.25
C SER A 298 -8.44 2.90 -0.08
N ASN A 299 -8.51 3.82 -1.04
CA ASN A 299 -9.39 3.72 -2.22
C ASN A 299 -8.90 2.73 -3.31
N HIS A 300 -8.90 1.42 -3.04
CA HIS A 300 -8.19 0.40 -3.86
C HIS A 300 -8.69 -1.04 -3.68
N PRO A 301 -8.27 -2.04 -4.50
CA PRO A 301 -8.90 -3.37 -4.51
C PRO A 301 -8.85 -4.13 -3.17
N LEU A 302 -7.96 -3.78 -2.24
CA LEU A 302 -8.01 -4.35 -0.88
C LEU A 302 -9.31 -3.98 -0.15
N LYS A 303 -9.75 -2.71 -0.26
CA LYS A 303 -11.03 -2.24 0.30
C LYS A 303 -12.17 -3.09 -0.23
N ASP A 304 -12.24 -3.21 -1.54
CA ASP A 304 -13.36 -3.87 -2.21
C ASP A 304 -13.35 -5.37 -1.96
N SER A 305 -12.19 -6.01 -1.91
CA SER A 305 -12.07 -7.42 -1.53
C SER A 305 -12.51 -7.66 -0.08
N ILE A 306 -12.16 -6.79 0.86
CA ILE A 306 -12.64 -6.90 2.25
C ILE A 306 -14.15 -6.70 2.32
N ILE A 307 -14.69 -5.70 1.63
CA ILE A 307 -16.14 -5.43 1.57
C ILE A 307 -16.88 -6.63 0.97
N LEU A 308 -16.37 -7.18 -0.13
CA LEU A 308 -16.95 -8.34 -0.79
C LEU A 308 -16.94 -9.57 0.12
N ALA A 309 -15.84 -9.81 0.82
CA ALA A 309 -15.69 -10.97 1.70
C ALA A 309 -16.49 -10.87 3.00
N THR A 310 -16.62 -9.65 3.57
CA THR A 310 -17.10 -9.50 4.95
C THR A 310 -18.43 -8.75 5.08
N GLY A 311 -18.83 -7.95 4.09
CA GLY A 311 -20.10 -7.23 4.08
C GLY A 311 -19.99 -5.75 3.66
N LYS A 312 -21.13 -5.18 3.23
CA LYS A 312 -21.23 -3.80 2.73
C LYS A 312 -21.21 -2.78 3.86
N THR A 313 -21.82 -3.11 5.00
CA THR A 313 -21.89 -2.22 6.16
C THR A 313 -20.86 -2.58 7.23
N PRO A 314 -20.38 -1.63 8.05
CA PRO A 314 -19.50 -1.93 9.18
C PRO A 314 -20.10 -2.96 10.16
N ALA A 315 -21.43 -3.00 10.29
CA ALA A 315 -22.12 -3.97 11.14
C ALA A 315 -22.05 -5.40 10.58
N GLU A 316 -22.29 -5.56 9.27
CA GLU A 316 -22.14 -6.84 8.57
C GLU A 316 -20.71 -7.35 8.67
N ARG A 317 -19.71 -6.49 8.41
CA ARG A 317 -18.29 -6.85 8.49
C ARG A 317 -17.89 -7.34 9.87
N ARG A 318 -18.28 -6.63 10.93
CA ARG A 318 -18.08 -7.09 12.32
C ARG A 318 -18.74 -8.44 12.58
N SER A 319 -19.98 -8.61 12.13
CA SER A 319 -20.73 -9.86 12.31
C SER A 319 -20.03 -11.03 11.63
N THR A 320 -19.59 -10.86 10.37
CA THR A 320 -18.90 -11.91 9.60
C THR A 320 -17.57 -12.30 10.24
N VAL A 321 -16.73 -11.31 10.60
CA VAL A 321 -15.45 -11.58 11.28
C VAL A 321 -15.70 -12.30 12.59
N ARG A 322 -16.61 -11.80 13.44
CA ARG A 322 -16.94 -12.44 14.72
C ARG A 322 -17.42 -13.88 14.54
N ARG A 323 -18.36 -14.11 13.63
CA ARG A 323 -18.90 -15.45 13.35
C ARG A 323 -17.81 -16.41 12.87
N ALA A 324 -16.89 -15.97 12.01
CA ALA A 324 -15.77 -16.77 11.57
C ALA A 324 -14.86 -17.19 12.74
N PHE A 325 -14.57 -16.28 13.67
CA PHE A 325 -13.79 -16.60 14.87
C PHE A 325 -14.54 -17.50 15.85
N ASP A 326 -15.84 -17.30 16.04
CA ASP A 326 -16.67 -18.12 16.92
C ASP A 326 -16.75 -19.57 16.39
N VAL A 327 -16.98 -19.74 15.07
CA VAL A 327 -16.94 -21.05 14.41
C VAL A 327 -15.54 -21.66 14.57
N ALA A 328 -14.48 -20.93 14.22
CA ALA A 328 -13.11 -21.44 14.34
C ALA A 328 -12.77 -21.89 15.77
N GLY A 329 -13.19 -21.13 16.79
CA GLY A 329 -12.98 -21.44 18.21
C GLY A 329 -13.70 -22.71 18.68
N SER A 330 -14.79 -23.12 18.00
CA SER A 330 -15.46 -24.38 18.29
C SER A 330 -14.64 -25.61 17.86
N TYR A 331 -13.81 -25.46 16.83
CA TYR A 331 -12.92 -26.52 16.30
C TYR A 331 -11.51 -26.47 16.91
N ILE A 332 -11.01 -25.28 17.24
CA ILE A 332 -9.68 -25.08 17.84
C ILE A 332 -9.84 -24.32 19.16
N ARG A 333 -9.79 -25.06 20.28
CA ARG A 333 -10.04 -24.53 21.63
C ARG A 333 -8.84 -23.81 22.26
N SER A 334 -7.70 -23.72 21.58
CA SER A 334 -6.53 -23.00 22.09
C SER A 334 -6.79 -21.49 22.11
N SER A 335 -6.23 -20.76 23.07
CA SER A 335 -6.20 -19.30 23.09
C SER A 335 -4.75 -18.84 23.24
N TRP A 336 -4.15 -18.39 22.15
CA TRP A 336 -2.74 -18.00 22.10
C TRP A 336 -2.53 -16.49 22.26
N ARG A 337 -1.46 -16.11 22.94
CA ARG A 337 -0.93 -14.75 23.06
C ARG A 337 0.58 -14.75 22.81
N PRO A 338 1.14 -13.67 22.21
CA PRO A 338 2.56 -13.53 21.94
C PRO A 338 3.42 -13.34 23.20
#